data_AF-A0A3M7QWT6-F1
#
_entry.id   AF-A0A3M7QWT6-F1
#
_cell.length_a   1.000
_cell.length_b   1.000
_cell.length_c   1.000
_cell.angle_alpha   90.00
_cell.angle_beta   90.00
_cell.angle_gamma   90.00
#
_symmetry.space_group_name_H-M   'P 1'
#
loop_
_entity.id
_entity.type
_entity.pdbx_description
1 polymer ?
#
loop_
_entity_poly.entity_id
_entity_poly.type
_entity_poly.pdbx_seq_one_letter_code
_entity_poly.pdbx_strand_id
1 'polypeptide(L)'
;MATNYFISSSVTNKINEFRVLTNWHLFREVLNVPRRFLVASAGTIDEQNEIITKKILSAAQKSIPFQSQKVFKSSLPPFIVDLIKERRKIRRYFQKTRCLMTKQRYNHLTLEIQISLKKFWNQNWFDFIKKMGSNLIPTLTLNNQDFKTDEEKGKLF
;
A
#
# COMPACT_ATOMS: atom_id res chain seq x y z
N MET A 1 18.21 14.46 41.61
CA MET A 1 17.12 13.60 41.08
C MET A 1 16.84 14.04 39.66
N ALA A 2 17.29 13.29 38.65
CA ALA A 2 17.07 13.61 37.24
C ALA A 2 15.86 12.82 36.74
N THR A 3 14.81 13.52 36.31
CA THR A 3 13.59 12.95 35.74
C THR A 3 13.86 12.51 34.30
N ASN A 4 14.00 11.21 34.09
CA ASN A 4 14.02 10.61 32.76
C ASN A 4 12.59 10.63 32.19
N TYR A 5 12.32 11.54 31.25
CA TYR A 5 11.10 11.51 30.46
C TYR A 5 11.16 10.32 29.48
N PHE A 6 10.38 9.28 29.76
CA PHE A 6 10.13 8.19 28.81
C PHE A 6 9.32 8.74 27.63
N ILE A 7 9.97 8.88 26.48
CA ILE A 7 9.29 9.22 25.22
C ILE A 7 8.50 7.99 24.76
N SER A 8 7.20 8.17 24.57
CA SER A 8 6.23 7.16 24.14
C SER A 8 6.67 6.42 22.88
N SER A 9 6.66 5.09 22.94
CA SER A 9 7.05 4.13 21.88
C SER A 9 6.18 4.16 20.62
N SER A 10 5.14 5.01 20.57
CA SER A 10 4.29 5.15 19.39
C SER A 10 4.92 6.04 18.30
N VAL A 11 5.83 6.96 18.67
CA VAL A 11 6.49 7.89 17.74
C VAL A 11 7.67 7.22 17.01
N THR A 12 8.28 6.19 17.61
CA THR A 12 9.47 5.52 17.06
C THR A 12 9.18 4.68 15.81
N ASN A 13 7.97 4.15 15.66
CA ASN A 13 7.62 3.29 14.52
C ASN A 13 7.53 4.06 13.19
N LYS A 14 7.01 5.30 13.19
CA LYS A 14 7.01 6.14 11.96
C LYS A 14 8.39 6.69 11.61
N ILE A 15 9.22 6.99 12.61
CA ILE A 15 10.59 7.49 12.38
C ILE A 15 11.49 6.37 11.84
N ASN A 16 11.24 5.11 12.24
CA ASN A 16 12.00 3.97 11.75
C ASN A 16 11.74 3.64 10.27
N GLU A 17 10.53 3.87 9.74
CA GLU A 17 10.27 3.66 8.30
C GLU A 17 11.12 4.57 7.39
N PHE A 18 11.39 5.81 7.81
CA PHE A 18 12.27 6.72 7.05
C PHE A 18 13.76 6.39 7.21
N ARG A 19 14.17 5.86 8.38
CA ARG A 19 15.57 5.44 8.61
C ARG A 19 15.96 4.21 7.79
N VAL A 20 15.01 3.31 7.49
CA VAL A 20 15.27 2.06 6.75
C VAL A 20 15.45 2.29 5.24
N LEU A 21 14.93 3.39 4.69
CA LEU A 21 15.04 3.68 3.26
C LEU A 21 16.34 4.41 2.90
N THR A 22 16.90 5.23 3.79
CA THR A 22 18.06 6.08 3.46
C THR A 22 19.37 5.29 3.49
N ASN A 23 20.11 5.27 2.39
CA ASN A 23 21.43 4.63 2.29
C ASN A 23 22.52 5.50 2.95
N TRP A 24 22.68 5.35 4.26
CA TRP A 24 23.69 6.06 5.06
C TRP A 24 25.14 5.75 4.66
N HIS A 25 25.39 4.60 4.02
CA HIS A 25 26.72 4.31 3.48
C HIS A 25 27.03 5.24 2.30
N LEU A 26 26.11 5.30 1.33
CA LEU A 26 26.23 6.18 0.17
C LEU A 26 26.30 7.66 0.57
N PHE A 27 25.50 8.08 1.55
CA PHE A 27 25.57 9.44 2.09
C PHE A 27 26.98 9.78 2.61
N ARG A 28 27.57 8.88 3.41
CA ARG A 28 28.93 9.07 3.94
C ARG A 28 29.98 9.07 2.85
N GLU A 29 29.85 8.18 1.87
CA GLU A 29 30.76 8.10 0.73
C GLU A 29 30.75 9.40 -0.09
N VAL A 30 29.57 9.97 -0.37
CA VAL A 30 29.44 11.24 -1.11
C VAL A 30 30.02 12.42 -0.32
N LEU A 31 29.94 12.39 1.01
CA LEU A 31 30.55 13.42 1.88
C LEU A 31 32.06 13.23 2.09
N ASN A 32 32.58 12.01 1.90
CA ASN A 32 33.98 11.67 2.15
C ASN A 32 34.92 12.20 1.07
N VAL A 33 35.03 13.52 0.96
CA VAL A 33 35.89 14.20 -0.01
C VAL A 33 37.08 14.83 0.70
N PRO A 34 38.29 14.77 0.12
CA PRO A 34 39.48 15.34 0.72
C PRO A 34 39.31 16.83 1.06
N ARG A 35 39.70 17.21 2.29
CA ARG A 35 39.52 18.55 2.87
C ARG A 35 40.08 19.68 2.00
N ARG A 36 41.11 19.39 1.19
CA ARG A 36 41.69 20.29 0.18
C ARG A 36 40.68 20.85 -0.83
N PHE A 37 39.63 20.11 -1.16
CA PHE A 37 38.60 20.57 -2.12
C PHE A 37 37.61 21.59 -1.53
N LEU A 38 37.51 21.70 -0.20
CA LEU A 38 36.62 22.67 0.46
C LEU A 38 37.31 24.02 0.70
N VAL A 39 38.63 23.98 0.92
CA VAL A 39 39.42 25.16 1.30
C VAL A 39 40.06 25.85 0.09
N ALA A 40 40.33 25.12 -1.00
CA ALA A 40 41.02 25.68 -2.17
C ALA A 40 40.14 26.51 -3.13
N SER A 41 38.81 26.54 -2.93
CA SER A 41 37.86 27.11 -3.90
C SER A 41 37.11 28.36 -3.42
N ALA A 42 37.26 28.76 -2.15
CA ALA A 42 36.38 29.76 -1.54
C ALA A 42 37.18 30.80 -0.77
N GLY A 43 37.14 32.03 -1.26
CA GLY A 43 37.83 33.19 -0.69
C GLY A 43 37.07 33.80 0.49
N THR A 44 35.77 33.56 0.60
CA THR A 44 34.93 34.06 1.70
C THR A 44 34.27 32.92 2.50
N ILE A 45 33.93 33.20 3.76
CA ILE A 45 33.22 32.25 4.65
C ILE A 45 31.87 31.86 4.04
N ASP A 46 31.20 32.80 3.36
CA ASP A 46 29.89 32.57 2.76
C ASP A 46 29.97 31.59 1.58
N GLU A 47 30.99 31.70 0.73
CA GLU A 47 31.26 30.73 -0.34
C GLU A 47 31.51 29.32 0.22
N GLN A 48 32.25 29.22 1.34
CA GLN A 48 32.49 27.94 2.01
C GLN A 48 31.19 27.33 2.53
N ASN A 49 30.35 28.14 3.18
CA ASN A 49 29.05 27.73 3.68
C ASN A 49 28.12 27.28 2.55
N GLU A 50 28.16 27.96 1.40
CA GLU A 50 27.37 27.58 0.23
C GLU A 50 27.81 26.23 -0.33
N ILE A 51 29.12 25.99 -0.45
CA ILE A 51 29.68 24.71 -0.92
C ILE A 51 29.29 23.56 0.04
N ILE A 52 29.42 23.77 1.35
CA ILE A 52 29.06 22.77 2.37
C ILE A 52 27.56 22.46 2.27
N THR A 53 26.72 23.49 2.23
CA THR A 53 25.27 23.36 2.13
C THR A 53 24.86 22.58 0.88
N LYS A 54 25.36 22.97 -0.30
CA LYS A 54 25.07 22.27 -1.58
C LYS A 54 25.47 20.80 -1.52
N LYS A 55 26.60 20.50 -0.88
CA LYS A 55 27.12 19.15 -0.80
C LYS A 55 26.27 18.25 0.09
N ILE A 56 25.89 18.74 1.28
CA ILE A 56 24.97 18.04 2.18
C ILE A 56 23.64 17.76 1.46
N LEU A 57 23.09 18.77 0.78
CA LEU A 57 21.86 18.61 -0.01
C LEU A 57 22.01 17.55 -1.11
N SER A 58 23.11 17.58 -1.87
CA SER A 58 23.37 16.60 -2.93
C SER A 58 23.54 15.16 -2.40
N ALA A 59 24.22 14.99 -1.26
CA ALA A 59 24.39 13.70 -0.61
C ALA A 59 23.05 13.17 -0.11
N ALA A 60 22.24 14.03 0.51
CA ALA A 60 20.90 13.68 0.97
C ALA A 60 20.05 13.19 -0.20
N GLN A 61 19.97 13.97 -1.30
CA GLN A 61 19.20 13.62 -2.49
C GLN A 61 19.62 12.28 -3.12
N LYS A 62 20.93 11.98 -3.16
CA LYS A 62 21.43 10.71 -3.74
C LYS A 62 21.21 9.50 -2.83
N SER A 63 21.26 9.71 -1.51
CA SER A 63 21.15 8.62 -0.52
C SER A 63 19.71 8.21 -0.20
N ILE A 64 18.73 9.06 -0.49
CA ILE A 64 17.32 8.76 -0.29
C ILE A 64 16.80 8.10 -1.57
N PRO A 65 16.40 6.82 -1.53
CA PRO A 65 15.84 6.16 -2.69
C PRO A 65 14.57 6.90 -3.13
N PHE A 66 14.49 7.20 -4.42
CA PHE A 66 13.33 7.85 -5.01
C PHE A 66 12.11 6.99 -4.71
N GLN A 67 11.11 7.55 -4.02
CA GLN A 67 9.84 6.87 -3.85
C GLN A 67 9.23 6.77 -5.24
N SER A 68 9.39 5.62 -5.89
CA SER A 68 8.78 5.34 -7.20
C SER A 68 7.30 5.72 -7.09
N GLN A 69 6.78 6.49 -8.05
CA GLN A 69 5.36 6.83 -8.11
C GLN A 69 4.57 5.57 -7.80
N LYS A 70 3.77 5.60 -6.72
CA LYS A 70 2.94 4.47 -6.31
C LYS A 70 2.12 4.09 -7.54
N VAL A 71 2.44 2.96 -8.15
CA VAL A 71 1.64 2.46 -9.26
C VAL A 71 0.34 2.00 -8.61
N PHE A 72 -0.69 2.85 -8.65
CA PHE A 72 -2.02 2.47 -8.19
C PHE A 72 -2.54 1.40 -9.14
N LYS A 73 -2.19 0.14 -8.89
CA LYS A 73 -2.84 -0.98 -9.55
C LYS A 73 -3.75 -1.70 -8.58
N SER A 74 -5.03 -1.43 -8.75
CA SER A 74 -6.03 -2.48 -8.95
C SER A 74 -7.35 -1.81 -9.36
N SER A 75 -7.52 -1.59 -10.66
CA SER A 75 -8.89 -1.59 -11.16
C SER A 75 -9.47 -2.97 -10.85
N LEU A 76 -10.70 -3.03 -10.38
CA LEU A 76 -11.41 -4.30 -10.25
C LEU A 76 -11.30 -5.08 -11.58
N PRO A 77 -11.20 -6.41 -11.53
CA PRO A 77 -11.23 -7.22 -12.74
C PRO A 77 -12.43 -6.84 -13.64
N PRO A 78 -12.27 -6.82 -14.98
CA PRO A 78 -13.32 -6.39 -15.89
C PRO A 78 -14.67 -7.09 -15.66
N PHE A 79 -14.65 -8.40 -15.35
CA PHE A 79 -15.87 -9.15 -15.08
C PHE A 79 -16.66 -8.63 -13.86
N ILE A 80 -15.98 -8.24 -12.76
CA ILE A 80 -16.65 -7.65 -11.58
C ILE A 80 -17.22 -6.28 -11.93
N VAL A 81 -16.50 -5.51 -12.75
CA VAL A 81 -16.96 -4.21 -13.23
C VAL A 81 -18.22 -4.36 -14.08
N ASP A 82 -18.30 -5.38 -14.92
CA ASP A 82 -19.47 -5.64 -15.76
C ASP A 82 -20.67 -6.11 -14.94
N LEU A 83 -20.48 -6.95 -13.92
CA LEU A 83 -21.53 -7.27 -12.95
C LEU A 83 -22.07 -6.02 -12.25
N ILE A 84 -21.19 -5.08 -11.85
CA ILE A 84 -21.60 -3.81 -11.24
C ILE A 84 -22.42 -2.96 -12.22
N LYS A 85 -22.02 -2.88 -13.49
CA LYS A 85 -22.76 -2.16 -14.54
C LYS A 85 -24.14 -2.77 -14.74
N GLU A 86 -24.24 -4.09 -14.84
CA GLU A 86 -25.52 -4.79 -15.00
C GLU A 86 -26.43 -4.59 -13.79
N ARG A 87 -25.89 -4.69 -12.56
CA ARG A 87 -26.67 -4.41 -11.35
C ARG A 87 -27.23 -2.99 -11.35
N ARG A 88 -26.46 -2.01 -11.82
CA ARG A 88 -26.91 -0.60 -11.95
C ARG A 88 -28.04 -0.47 -12.97
N LYS A 89 -27.95 -1.15 -14.12
CA LYS A 89 -29.03 -1.17 -15.12
C LYS A 89 -30.32 -1.76 -14.53
N ILE A 90 -30.23 -2.93 -13.90
CA ILE A 90 -31.38 -3.59 -13.27
C ILE A 90 -31.99 -2.73 -12.16
N ARG A 91 -31.17 -2.04 -11.34
CA ARG A 91 -31.68 -1.10 -10.32
C ARG A 91 -32.53 0.01 -10.95
N ARG A 92 -32.04 0.65 -12.02
CA ARG A 92 -32.79 1.71 -12.72
C ARG A 92 -34.09 1.16 -13.31
N TYR A 93 -34.06 -0.05 -13.86
CA TYR A 93 -35.24 -0.69 -14.42
C TYR A 93 -36.27 -1.02 -13.32
N PHE A 94 -35.85 -1.63 -12.21
CA PHE A 94 -36.71 -1.92 -11.06
C PHE A 94 -37.34 -0.64 -10.47
N GLN A 95 -36.59 0.47 -10.41
CA GLN A 95 -37.13 1.75 -9.93
C GLN A 95 -38.32 2.24 -10.77
N LYS A 96 -38.32 1.97 -12.08
CA LYS A 96 -39.41 2.32 -13.00
C LYS A 96 -40.56 1.33 -12.94
N THR A 97 -40.28 0.03 -12.93
CA THR A 97 -41.30 -1.00 -13.14
C THR A 97 -41.84 -1.63 -11.85
N ARG A 98 -41.08 -1.58 -10.75
CA ARG A 98 -41.37 -2.26 -9.47
C ARG A 98 -41.64 -3.76 -9.59
N CYS A 99 -41.19 -4.40 -10.67
CA CYS A 99 -41.41 -5.81 -10.94
C CYS A 99 -40.57 -6.73 -10.04
N LEU A 100 -41.18 -7.78 -9.48
CA LEU A 100 -40.51 -8.74 -8.59
C LEU A 100 -39.33 -9.46 -9.25
N MET A 101 -39.47 -9.90 -10.50
CA MET A 101 -38.38 -10.58 -11.24
C MET A 101 -37.11 -9.74 -11.32
N THR A 102 -37.28 -8.42 -11.47
CA THR A 102 -36.15 -7.49 -11.55
C THR A 102 -35.53 -7.24 -10.17
N LYS A 103 -36.31 -7.35 -9.10
CA LYS A 103 -35.82 -7.32 -7.71
C LYS A 103 -35.01 -8.58 -7.38
N GLN A 104 -35.49 -9.76 -7.77
CA GLN A 104 -34.76 -11.03 -7.64
C GLN A 104 -33.43 -10.96 -8.40
N ARG A 105 -33.45 -10.54 -9.67
CA ARG A 105 -32.23 -10.38 -10.48
C ARG A 105 -31.24 -9.39 -9.86
N TYR A 106 -31.72 -8.27 -9.29
CA TYR A 106 -30.88 -7.32 -8.57
C TYR A 106 -30.21 -7.94 -7.34
N ASN A 107 -30.96 -8.71 -6.55
CA ASN A 107 -30.44 -9.38 -5.36
C ASN A 107 -29.39 -10.43 -5.75
N HIS A 108 -29.67 -11.23 -6.79
CA HIS A 108 -28.73 -12.20 -7.33
C HIS A 108 -27.41 -11.55 -7.77
N LEU A 109 -27.47 -10.50 -8.59
CA LEU A 109 -26.28 -9.74 -9.00
C LEU A 109 -25.54 -9.12 -7.81
N THR A 110 -26.25 -8.72 -6.76
CA THR A 110 -25.63 -8.19 -5.53
C THR A 110 -24.81 -9.27 -4.82
N LEU A 111 -25.37 -10.48 -4.68
CA LEU A 111 -24.69 -11.62 -4.08
C LEU A 111 -23.48 -12.06 -4.92
N GLU A 112 -23.65 -12.14 -6.24
CA GLU A 112 -22.58 -12.51 -7.16
C GLU A 112 -21.38 -11.56 -7.06
N ILE A 113 -21.63 -10.24 -7.04
CA ILE A 113 -20.58 -9.23 -6.82
C ILE A 113 -19.88 -9.44 -5.47
N GLN A 114 -20.62 -9.70 -4.39
CA GLN A 114 -20.03 -9.94 -3.06
C GLN A 114 -19.11 -11.16 -3.07
N ILE A 115 -19.56 -12.28 -3.66
CA ILE A 115 -18.78 -13.51 -3.78
C ILE A 115 -17.52 -13.27 -4.62
N SER A 116 -17.66 -12.63 -5.78
CA SER A 116 -16.53 -12.33 -6.67
C SER A 116 -15.50 -11.42 -6.01
N LEU A 117 -15.94 -10.39 -5.28
CA LEU A 117 -15.05 -9.52 -4.52
C LEU A 117 -14.32 -10.29 -3.42
N LYS A 118 -15.03 -11.11 -2.64
CA LYS A 118 -14.41 -11.93 -1.60
C LYS A 118 -13.33 -12.84 -2.18
N LYS A 119 -13.62 -13.53 -3.29
CA LYS A 119 -12.65 -14.37 -4.01
C LYS A 119 -11.44 -13.56 -4.48
N PHE A 120 -11.66 -12.41 -5.11
CA PHE A 120 -10.59 -11.54 -5.60
C PHE A 120 -9.66 -11.06 -4.48
N TRP A 121 -10.22 -10.56 -3.37
CA TRP A 121 -9.42 -10.09 -2.24
C TRP A 121 -8.67 -11.22 -1.54
N ASN A 122 -9.31 -12.38 -1.36
CA ASN A 122 -8.66 -13.56 -0.81
C ASN A 122 -7.48 -14.00 -1.68
N GLN A 123 -7.67 -14.05 -3.00
CA GLN A 123 -6.59 -14.41 -3.92
C GLN A 123 -5.42 -13.41 -3.85
N ASN A 124 -5.72 -12.11 -3.90
CA ASN A 124 -4.68 -11.08 -3.76
C ASN A 124 -3.92 -11.20 -2.44
N TRP A 125 -4.61 -11.55 -1.35
CA TRP A 125 -4.00 -11.79 -0.06
C TRP A 125 -3.10 -13.02 -0.08
N PHE A 126 -3.56 -14.15 -0.63
CA PHE A 126 -2.75 -15.35 -0.79
C PHE A 126 -1.51 -15.10 -1.66
N ASP A 127 -1.65 -14.39 -2.78
CA ASP A 127 -0.54 -14.04 -3.66
C ASP A 127 0.48 -13.14 -2.95
N PHE A 128 -0.01 -12.19 -2.16
CA PHE A 128 0.83 -11.33 -1.31
C PHE A 128 1.62 -12.16 -0.29
N ILE A 129 0.95 -13.04 0.46
CA ILE A 129 1.60 -13.91 1.45
C ILE A 129 2.66 -14.80 0.78
N LYS A 130 2.34 -15.42 -0.36
CA LYS A 130 3.28 -16.25 -1.12
C LYS A 130 4.53 -15.47 -1.54
N LYS A 131 4.37 -14.19 -1.89
CA LYS A 131 5.48 -13.29 -2.25
C LYS A 131 6.37 -12.92 -1.06
N MET A 132 5.84 -12.88 0.16
CA MET A 132 6.57 -12.51 1.38
C MET A 132 7.44 -13.65 1.97
N GLY A 133 7.29 -14.88 1.46
CA GLY A 133 8.07 -16.05 1.88
C GLY A 133 7.48 -16.78 3.10
N SER A 134 7.73 -18.10 3.16
CA SER A 134 7.14 -19.08 4.10
C SER A 134 7.41 -18.81 5.59
N ASN A 135 8.33 -17.89 5.91
CA ASN A 135 8.91 -17.74 7.25
C ASN A 135 8.09 -16.85 8.20
N LEU A 136 6.93 -16.34 7.76
CA LEU A 136 6.11 -15.40 8.53
C LEU A 136 4.78 -15.97 9.03
N ILE A 137 4.45 -17.25 8.76
CA ILE A 137 3.17 -17.83 9.19
C ILE A 137 3.39 -19.17 9.90
N PRO A 138 3.55 -19.19 11.23
CA PRO A 138 3.48 -20.43 11.99
C PRO A 138 2.05 -20.93 12.25
N THR A 139 1.01 -20.11 12.15
CA THR A 139 -0.30 -20.45 12.77
C THR A 139 -1.51 -19.79 12.10
N LEU A 140 -1.56 -19.73 10.78
CA LEU A 140 -2.85 -19.72 10.09
C LEU A 140 -2.95 -21.07 9.42
N THR A 141 -3.46 -22.06 10.16
CA THR A 141 -4.00 -23.26 9.55
C THR A 141 -4.92 -22.79 8.44
N LEU A 142 -4.50 -23.09 7.22
CA LEU A 142 -5.29 -23.04 6.02
C LEU A 142 -6.39 -24.09 6.22
N ASN A 143 -7.34 -23.79 7.11
CA ASN A 143 -8.56 -24.54 7.17
C ASN A 143 -9.19 -24.29 5.81
N ASN A 144 -9.12 -25.32 4.97
CA ASN A 144 -10.08 -25.60 3.91
C ASN A 144 -11.49 -25.77 4.50
N GLN A 145 -11.88 -24.92 5.45
CA GLN A 145 -13.27 -24.61 5.67
C GLN A 145 -13.61 -23.66 4.55
N ASP A 146 -13.95 -24.28 3.42
CA ASP A 146 -15.00 -23.79 2.55
C ASP A 146 -16.01 -23.08 3.47
N PHE A 147 -16.06 -21.76 3.36
CA PHE A 147 -17.14 -21.01 3.96
C PHE A 147 -18.39 -21.66 3.42
N LYS A 148 -19.10 -22.44 4.25
CA LYS A 148 -20.36 -23.08 3.88
C LYS A 148 -21.21 -22.03 3.20
N THR A 149 -21.24 -22.05 1.87
CA THR A 149 -22.29 -21.41 1.11
C THR A 149 -23.50 -22.22 1.48
N ASP A 150 -24.35 -21.61 2.29
CA ASP A 150 -25.69 -22.10 2.56
C ASP A 150 -26.44 -22.10 1.21
N GLU A 151 -26.27 -23.18 0.45
CA GLU A 151 -26.87 -23.38 -0.87
C GLU A 151 -28.41 -23.40 -0.80
N GLU A 152 -28.99 -23.54 0.40
CA GLU A 152 -30.43 -23.57 0.59
C GLU A 152 -31.10 -22.18 0.49
N LYS A 153 -30.35 -21.08 0.63
CA LYS A 153 -30.94 -19.73 0.46
C LYS A 153 -31.15 -19.31 -0.99
N GLY A 154 -30.77 -20.14 -1.96
CA GLY A 154 -31.02 -19.95 -3.38
C GLY A 154 -32.34 -20.55 -3.90
N LYS A 155 -33.11 -21.27 -3.05
CA LYS A 155 -34.36 -21.96 -3.46
C LYS A 155 -35.66 -21.32 -2.99
N LEU A 156 -35.60 -20.18 -2.31
CA LEU A 156 -36.79 -19.35 -2.10
C LEU A 156 -36.63 -18.06 -2.91
N PHE A 157 -37.64 -17.80 -3.75
CA PHE A 157 -37.84 -16.64 -4.63
C PHE A 157 -37.37 -16.82 -6.08
#